data_AF-A0A5J6WGI8-F1
#
_entry.id   AF-A0A5J6WGI8-F1
#
_cell.length_a   1.000
_cell.length_b   1.000
_cell.length_c   1.000
_cell.angle_alpha   90.00
_cell.angle_beta   90.00
_cell.angle_gamma   90.00
#
_symmetry.space_group_name_H-M   'P 1'
#
loop_
_entity.id
_entity.type
_entity.pdbx_description
1 polymer ?
#
loop_
_entity_poly.entity_id
_entity_poly.type
_entity_poly.pdbx_seq_one_letter_code
_entity_poly.pdbx_strand_id
1 'polypeptide(L)'
;MAQVQVQREPVLPNIGLNEKVLSETAFVLNTASADEVILALRTKNYAYNVVDPRASMFCHLFNTQFKEQEIVADKIARHIRGLGYKVPNLSEKLRFARIDVPKEGEWPDCNTMVTNLLNNHETIIQHLCKDRERIKDLGVKAVEDLILEVERCHMQWAWELRTHIQTQTGGTGGKAQH
;
A
#
# COMPACT_ATOMS: atom_id res chain seq x y z
N MET A 1 1.93 20.45 -12.87
CA MET A 1 2.91 19.42 -12.45
C MET A 1 3.14 18.48 -13.62
N ALA A 2 4.39 18.16 -13.97
CA ALA A 2 4.68 17.25 -15.08
C ALA A 2 4.11 15.85 -14.77
N GLN A 3 3.34 15.27 -15.70
CA GLN A 3 2.87 13.89 -15.61
C GLN A 3 4.08 12.97 -15.34
N VAL A 4 3.96 12.13 -14.31
CA VAL A 4 5.01 11.16 -13.99
C VAL A 4 5.00 10.09 -15.08
N GLN A 5 6.08 9.98 -15.84
CA GLN A 5 6.20 9.01 -16.94
C GLN A 5 6.88 7.73 -16.44
N VAL A 6 6.44 6.59 -16.98
CA VAL A 6 7.13 5.31 -16.75
C VAL A 6 8.44 5.25 -17.53
N GLN A 7 9.46 4.64 -16.93
CA GLN A 7 10.78 4.52 -17.54
C GLN A 7 10.89 3.18 -18.27
N ARG A 8 10.96 3.22 -19.60
CA ARG A 8 11.08 2.04 -20.46
C ARG A 8 12.48 1.42 -20.38
N GLU A 9 12.57 0.10 -20.52
CA GLU A 9 13.84 -0.59 -20.74
C GLU A 9 14.27 -0.61 -22.22
N PRO A 10 15.56 -0.85 -22.51
CA PRO A 10 16.03 -0.93 -23.90
C PRO A 10 15.31 -2.00 -24.73
N VAL A 11 14.92 -3.11 -24.10
CA VAL A 11 14.25 -4.24 -24.75
C VAL A 11 12.88 -4.43 -24.12
N LEU A 12 11.83 -4.36 -24.94
CA LEU A 12 10.48 -4.70 -24.52
C LEU A 12 10.18 -6.18 -24.77
N PRO A 13 9.37 -6.82 -23.91
CA PRO A 13 8.97 -8.21 -24.11
C PRO A 13 8.05 -8.35 -25.33
N ASN A 14 8.22 -9.42 -26.11
CA ASN A 14 7.29 -9.81 -27.16
C ASN A 14 6.34 -10.90 -26.63
N ILE A 15 5.33 -10.46 -25.86
CA ILE A 15 4.39 -11.34 -25.14
C ILE A 15 2.95 -11.20 -25.64
N GLY A 16 2.77 -10.77 -26.89
CA GLY A 16 1.44 -10.58 -27.48
C GLY A 16 0.69 -9.33 -27.00
N LEU A 17 1.36 -8.41 -26.32
CA LEU A 17 0.83 -7.11 -25.91
C LEU A 17 1.53 -5.99 -26.69
N ASN A 18 0.77 -4.96 -27.08
CA ASN A 18 1.36 -3.77 -27.72
C ASN A 18 2.00 -2.84 -26.68
N GLU A 19 2.89 -1.96 -27.13
CA GLU A 19 3.66 -1.06 -26.24
C GLU A 19 2.77 -0.13 -25.40
N LYS A 20 1.62 0.31 -25.94
CA LYS A 20 0.67 1.14 -25.18
C LYS A 20 0.12 0.37 -23.98
N VAL A 21 -0.31 -0.87 -24.18
CA VAL A 21 -0.81 -1.73 -23.10
C VAL A 21 0.29 -2.01 -22.07
N LEU A 22 1.51 -2.31 -22.51
CA LEU A 22 2.64 -2.51 -21.59
C LEU A 22 2.92 -1.25 -20.76
N SER A 23 2.96 -0.08 -21.40
CA SER A 23 3.22 1.20 -20.73
C SER A 23 2.14 1.57 -19.73
N GLU A 24 0.87 1.38 -20.07
CA GLU A 24 -0.25 1.69 -19.17
C GLU A 24 -0.31 0.71 -17.99
N THR A 25 -0.04 -0.57 -18.24
CA THR A 25 0.05 -1.59 -17.18
C THR A 25 1.21 -1.29 -16.23
N ALA A 26 2.38 -0.92 -16.78
CA ALA A 26 3.53 -0.53 -15.98
C ALA A 26 3.25 0.74 -15.15
N PHE A 27 2.47 1.68 -15.67
CA PHE A 27 2.08 2.88 -14.93
C PHE A 27 1.25 2.52 -13.70
N VAL A 28 0.25 1.66 -13.87
CA VAL A 28 -0.58 1.16 -12.75
C VAL A 28 0.30 0.48 -11.70
N LEU A 29 1.15 -0.45 -12.10
CA LEU A 29 2.03 -1.15 -11.17
C LEU A 29 3.05 -0.22 -10.50
N ASN A 30 3.55 0.82 -11.19
CA ASN A 30 4.44 1.80 -10.58
C ASN A 30 3.76 2.61 -9.48
N THR A 31 2.48 2.97 -9.65
CA THR A 31 1.70 3.62 -8.59
C THR A 31 1.46 2.70 -7.40
N ALA A 32 1.07 1.44 -7.64
CA ALA A 32 0.91 0.44 -6.57
C ALA A 32 2.24 0.15 -5.85
N SER A 33 3.35 0.03 -6.58
CA SER A 33 4.69 -0.15 -6.01
C SER A 33 5.17 1.05 -5.17
N ALA A 34 4.72 2.26 -5.52
CA ALA A 34 5.03 3.44 -4.73
C ALA A 34 4.26 3.46 -3.42
N ASP A 35 2.95 3.20 -3.47
CA ASP A 35 2.10 3.06 -2.28
C ASP A 35 2.65 2.00 -1.32
N GLU A 36 2.98 0.81 -1.84
CA GLU A 36 3.46 -0.32 -1.04
C GLU A 36 4.78 0.01 -0.32
N VAL A 37 5.74 0.63 -1.02
CA VAL A 37 7.03 0.97 -0.40
C VAL A 37 6.89 2.08 0.64
N ILE A 38 6.05 3.10 0.39
CA ILE A 38 5.81 4.15 1.38
C ILE A 38 5.14 3.57 2.63
N LEU A 39 4.15 2.70 2.46
CA LEU A 39 3.48 2.06 3.59
C LEU A 39 4.43 1.13 4.35
N ALA A 40 5.20 0.28 3.66
CA ALA A 40 6.16 -0.62 4.31
C ALA A 40 7.18 0.14 5.16
N LEU A 41 7.74 1.24 4.62
CA LEU A 41 8.69 2.07 5.37
C LEU A 41 8.03 2.75 6.58
N ARG A 42 6.78 3.20 6.45
CA ARG A 42 5.98 3.73 7.57
C ARG A 42 5.75 2.66 8.65
N THR A 43 5.31 1.46 8.27
CA THR A 43 5.13 0.32 9.19
C THR A 43 6.42 0.02 9.95
N LYS A 44 7.56 -0.04 9.24
CA LYS A 44 8.85 -0.31 9.86
C LYS A 44 9.29 0.81 10.80
N ASN A 45 9.06 2.06 10.41
CA ASN A 45 9.36 3.21 11.24
C ASN A 45 8.55 3.16 12.56
N TYR A 46 7.27 2.78 12.51
CA TYR A 46 6.46 2.59 13.71
C TYR A 46 6.97 1.45 14.59
N ALA A 47 7.43 0.34 14.00
CA ALA A 47 8.05 -0.76 14.75
C ALA A 47 9.29 -0.30 15.55
N TYR A 48 10.06 0.65 15.02
CA TYR A 48 11.21 1.21 15.73
C TYR A 48 10.85 2.20 16.83
N ASN A 49 9.75 2.94 16.69
CA ASN A 49 9.46 4.13 17.51
C ASN A 49 8.23 3.99 18.41
N VAL A 50 7.53 2.86 18.40
CA VAL A 50 6.35 2.66 19.25
C VAL A 50 6.73 2.69 20.74
N VAL A 51 6.11 3.60 21.49
CA VAL A 51 6.25 3.73 22.96
C VAL A 51 4.86 3.68 23.59
N ASP A 52 4.55 2.56 24.25
CA ASP A 52 3.26 2.26 24.88
C ASP A 52 3.46 1.06 25.83
N PRO A 53 2.65 0.86 26.89
CA PRO A 53 2.68 -0.38 27.69
C PRO A 53 2.57 -1.66 26.86
N ARG A 54 1.97 -1.59 25.67
CA ARG A 54 1.78 -2.68 24.70
C ARG A 54 2.85 -2.70 23.60
N ALA A 55 3.94 -1.92 23.73
CA ALA A 55 4.93 -1.71 22.66
C ALA A 55 5.53 -3.02 22.12
N SER A 56 5.79 -4.02 22.96
CA SER A 56 6.30 -5.33 22.51
C SER A 56 5.36 -6.01 21.50
N MET A 57 4.05 -6.01 21.80
CA MET A 57 3.01 -6.58 20.93
C MET A 57 2.92 -5.81 19.60
N PHE A 58 2.87 -4.49 19.65
CA PHE A 58 2.74 -3.67 18.44
C PHE A 58 4.03 -3.65 17.60
N CYS A 59 5.20 -3.63 18.23
CA CYS A 59 6.47 -3.80 17.54
C CYS A 59 6.52 -5.15 16.81
N HIS A 60 6.03 -6.23 17.43
CA HIS A 60 5.92 -7.52 16.77
C HIS A 60 4.94 -7.47 15.59
N LEU A 61 3.73 -6.96 15.79
CA LEU A 61 2.71 -6.82 14.74
C LEU A 61 3.24 -6.04 13.53
N PHE A 62 3.83 -4.86 13.76
CA PHE A 62 4.38 -4.01 12.70
C PHE A 62 5.55 -4.68 11.98
N ASN A 63 6.43 -5.38 12.69
CA ASN A 63 7.52 -6.13 12.06
C ASN A 63 7.02 -7.29 11.20
N THR A 64 5.94 -7.96 11.61
CA THR A 64 5.32 -9.04 10.84
C THR A 64 4.72 -8.49 9.56
N GLN A 65 3.86 -7.47 9.64
CA GLN A 65 3.28 -6.84 8.45
C GLN A 65 4.35 -6.30 7.51
N PHE A 66 5.40 -5.63 8.03
CA PHE A 66 6.50 -5.14 7.21
C PHE A 66 7.16 -6.23 6.36
N LYS A 67 7.44 -7.41 6.94
CA LYS A 67 8.06 -8.52 6.19
C LYS A 67 7.17 -9.03 5.08
N GLU A 68 5.86 -9.09 5.32
CA GLU A 68 4.91 -9.52 4.31
C GLU A 68 4.74 -8.46 3.20
N GLN A 69 4.76 -7.18 3.58
CA GLN A 69 4.79 -6.05 2.65
C GLN A 69 6.04 -6.06 1.76
N GLU A 70 7.22 -6.41 2.29
CA GLU A 70 8.44 -6.57 1.49
C GLU A 70 8.29 -7.64 0.41
N ILE A 71 7.63 -8.76 0.72
CA ILE A 71 7.35 -9.84 -0.24
C ILE A 71 6.40 -9.34 -1.34
N VAL A 72 5.36 -8.58 -0.96
CA VAL A 72 4.41 -7.98 -1.91
C VAL A 72 5.09 -6.95 -2.81
N ALA A 73 5.91 -6.06 -2.24
CA ALA A 73 6.67 -5.06 -2.98
C ALA A 73 7.60 -5.69 -4.03
N ASP A 74 8.28 -6.78 -3.67
CA ASP A 74 9.14 -7.54 -4.59
C ASP A 74 8.33 -8.21 -5.71
N LYS A 75 7.16 -8.81 -5.40
CA LYS A 75 6.26 -9.35 -6.44
C LYS A 75 5.86 -8.28 -7.45
N ILE A 76 5.41 -7.11 -6.99
CA ILE A 76 5.03 -6.00 -7.87
C ILE A 76 6.24 -5.55 -8.71
N ALA A 77 7.40 -5.38 -8.08
CA ALA A 77 8.64 -4.98 -8.74
C ALA A 77 9.01 -5.94 -9.89
N ARG A 78 8.98 -7.25 -9.64
CA ARG A 78 9.28 -8.26 -10.67
C ARG A 78 8.30 -8.20 -11.85
N HIS A 79 7.02 -7.95 -11.60
CA HIS A 79 6.03 -7.80 -12.68
C HIS A 79 6.25 -6.53 -13.51
N ILE A 80 6.63 -5.41 -12.88
CA ILE A 80 7.03 -4.18 -13.61
C ILE A 80 8.19 -4.50 -14.56
N ARG A 81 9.23 -5.18 -14.05
CA ARG A 81 10.39 -5.60 -14.86
C ARG A 81 9.98 -6.56 -15.98
N GLY A 82 9.08 -7.49 -15.69
CA GLY A 82 8.54 -8.43 -16.68
C GLY A 82 7.81 -7.78 -17.85
N LEU A 83 7.27 -6.56 -17.67
CA LEU A 83 6.66 -5.75 -18.73
C LEU A 83 7.69 -4.96 -19.56
N GLY A 84 8.97 -4.99 -19.21
CA GLY A 84 10.03 -4.20 -19.87
C GLY A 84 10.10 -2.74 -19.40
N TYR A 85 9.71 -2.48 -18.15
CA TYR A 85 9.78 -1.15 -17.54
C TYR A 85 10.60 -1.19 -16.25
N LYS A 86 11.20 -0.06 -15.90
CA LYS A 86 11.96 0.09 -14.66
C LYS A 86 11.01 0.35 -13.49
N VAL A 87 11.33 -0.27 -12.36
CA VAL A 87 10.73 0.07 -11.07
C VAL A 87 11.16 1.49 -10.68
N PRO A 88 10.24 2.36 -10.21
CA PRO A 88 10.59 3.72 -9.85
C PRO A 88 11.64 3.76 -8.75
N ASN A 89 12.61 4.67 -8.86
CA ASN A 89 13.54 4.97 -7.77
C ASN A 89 12.82 5.72 -6.62
N LEU A 90 13.52 5.96 -5.51
CA LEU A 90 12.92 6.60 -4.32
C LEU A 90 12.26 7.96 -4.62
N SER A 91 12.94 8.84 -5.37
CA SER A 91 12.40 10.15 -5.71
C SER A 91 11.17 10.05 -6.62
N GLU A 92 11.18 9.10 -7.56
CA GLU A 92 10.02 8.82 -8.41
C GLU A 92 8.86 8.22 -7.62
N LYS A 93 9.12 7.32 -6.66
CA LYS A 93 8.09 6.75 -5.78
C LYS A 93 7.35 7.83 -5.01
N LEU A 94 8.02 8.86 -4.50
CA LEU A 94 7.36 9.99 -3.84
C LEU A 94 6.38 10.75 -4.76
N ARG A 95 6.60 10.71 -6.08
CA ARG A 95 5.69 11.32 -7.06
C ARG A 95 4.57 10.38 -7.52
N PHE A 96 4.83 9.08 -7.51
CA PHE A 96 3.85 8.04 -7.89
C PHE A 96 2.92 7.64 -6.75
N ALA A 97 3.37 7.79 -5.50
CA ALA A 97 2.59 7.45 -4.32
C ALA A 97 1.31 8.28 -4.28
N ARG A 98 0.22 7.58 -3.98
CA ARG A 98 -1.14 8.10 -3.86
C ARG A 98 -1.58 8.16 -2.40
N ILE A 99 -0.87 7.48 -1.50
CA ILE A 99 -0.99 7.68 -0.05
C ILE A 99 -0.12 8.85 0.42
N ASP A 100 -0.46 9.38 1.59
CA ASP A 100 0.28 10.45 2.23
C ASP A 100 1.67 9.97 2.70
N VAL A 101 2.65 10.86 2.63
CA VAL A 101 3.99 10.66 3.19
C VAL A 101 4.07 11.42 4.52
N PRO A 102 4.58 10.82 5.61
CA PRO A 102 4.71 11.53 6.88
C PRO A 102 5.53 12.81 6.73
N LYS A 103 5.14 13.88 7.42
CA LYS A 103 5.96 15.09 7.48
C LYS A 103 7.06 14.93 8.52
N GLU A 104 8.11 15.74 8.36
CA GLU A 104 9.17 15.82 9.36
C GLU A 104 8.59 16.22 10.73
N GLY A 105 9.00 15.51 11.79
CA GLY A 105 8.59 15.79 13.17
C GLY A 105 7.26 15.16 13.60
N GLU A 106 6.55 14.42 12.73
CA GLU A 106 5.33 13.70 13.10
C GLU A 106 5.64 12.38 13.83
N TRP A 107 5.46 12.39 15.15
CA TRP A 107 5.66 11.23 16.03
C TRP A 107 4.35 10.86 16.76
N PRO A 108 3.46 10.08 16.11
CA PRO A 108 2.16 9.74 16.68
C PRO A 108 2.25 8.77 17.86
N ASP A 109 1.24 8.78 18.73
CA ASP A 109 1.07 7.73 19.75
C ASP A 109 0.68 6.38 19.12
N CYS A 110 0.73 5.30 19.91
CA CYS A 110 0.47 3.95 19.42
C CYS A 110 -0.92 3.75 18.81
N ASN A 111 -1.98 4.37 19.36
CA ASN A 111 -3.33 4.22 18.79
C ASN A 111 -3.44 4.99 17.46
N THR A 112 -2.80 6.15 17.38
CA THR A 112 -2.68 6.92 16.13
C THR A 112 -1.86 6.17 15.08
N MET A 113 -0.76 5.50 15.46
CA MET A 113 0.01 4.62 14.55
C MET A 113 -0.87 3.53 13.92
N VAL A 114 -1.65 2.81 14.73
CA VAL A 114 -2.58 1.76 14.26
C VAL A 114 -3.63 2.35 13.33
N THR A 115 -4.22 3.49 13.70
CA THR A 115 -5.24 4.18 12.90
C THR A 115 -4.69 4.64 11.54
N ASN A 116 -3.46 5.18 11.53
CA ASN A 116 -2.81 5.60 10.29
C ASN A 116 -2.55 4.42 9.35
N LEU A 117 -1.97 3.33 9.86
CA LEU A 117 -1.75 2.13 9.06
C LEU A 117 -3.07 1.59 8.50
N LEU A 118 -4.11 1.49 9.33
CA LEU A 118 -5.42 1.04 8.90
C LEU A 118 -5.96 1.89 7.74
N ASN A 119 -5.98 3.22 7.92
CA ASN A 119 -6.47 4.15 6.90
C ASN A 119 -5.67 4.03 5.60
N ASN A 120 -4.36 3.83 5.67
CA ASN A 120 -3.54 3.63 4.48
C ASN A 120 -3.83 2.30 3.79
N HIS A 121 -3.95 1.19 4.52
CA HIS A 121 -4.35 -0.09 3.92
C HIS A 121 -5.70 0.03 3.21
N GLU A 122 -6.70 0.66 3.85
CA GLU A 122 -8.03 0.83 3.25
C GLU A 122 -8.03 1.79 2.06
N THR A 123 -7.20 2.83 2.08
CA THR A 123 -6.99 3.71 0.92
C THR A 123 -6.35 2.95 -0.24
N ILE A 124 -5.32 2.14 0.03
CA ILE A 124 -4.67 1.31 -0.98
C ILE A 124 -5.64 0.29 -1.56
N ILE A 125 -6.48 -0.35 -0.75
CA ILE A 125 -7.53 -1.27 -1.24
C ILE A 125 -8.45 -0.56 -2.25
N GLN A 126 -8.89 0.66 -1.96
CA GLN A 126 -9.72 1.44 -2.88
C GLN A 126 -8.99 1.78 -4.18
N HIS A 127 -7.69 2.08 -4.12
CA HIS A 127 -6.88 2.29 -5.31
C HIS A 127 -6.70 1.01 -6.14
N LEU A 128 -6.38 -0.11 -5.50
CA LEU A 128 -6.20 -1.41 -6.14
C LEU A 128 -7.49 -1.89 -6.83
N CYS A 129 -8.65 -1.64 -6.24
CA CYS A 129 -9.94 -1.95 -6.86
C CYS A 129 -10.10 -1.23 -8.22
N LYS A 130 -9.80 0.07 -8.26
CA LYS A 130 -9.83 0.88 -9.50
C LYS A 130 -8.74 0.46 -10.49
N ASP A 131 -7.55 0.15 -9.98
CA ASP A 131 -6.43 -0.33 -10.78
C ASP A 131 -6.79 -1.66 -11.46
N ARG A 132 -7.46 -2.56 -10.74
CA ARG A 132 -7.93 -3.86 -11.26
C ARG A 132 -8.93 -3.70 -12.40
N GLU A 133 -9.91 -2.80 -12.26
CA GLU A 133 -10.85 -2.47 -13.34
C GLU A 133 -10.11 -1.96 -14.60
N ARG A 134 -9.15 -1.05 -14.41
CA ARG A 134 -8.35 -0.53 -15.52
C ARG A 134 -7.52 -1.62 -16.21
N ILE A 135 -6.88 -2.50 -15.44
CA ILE A 135 -6.08 -3.60 -15.98
C ILE A 135 -6.95 -4.62 -16.72
N LYS A 136 -8.16 -4.87 -16.22
CA LYS A 136 -9.15 -5.72 -16.88
C LYS A 136 -9.54 -5.16 -18.24
N ASP A 137 -9.76 -3.86 -18.36
CA ASP A 137 -10.06 -3.19 -19.64
C ASP A 137 -8.89 -3.27 -20.63
N LEU A 138 -7.65 -3.27 -20.12
CA LEU A 138 -6.44 -3.48 -20.92
C LEU A 138 -6.23 -4.95 -21.33
N GLY A 139 -6.99 -5.89 -20.75
CA GLY A 139 -6.93 -7.32 -21.06
C GLY A 139 -5.73 -8.06 -20.49
N VAL A 140 -5.01 -7.49 -19.50
CA VAL A 140 -3.79 -8.09 -18.94
C VAL A 140 -4.11 -8.95 -17.71
N LYS A 141 -4.67 -10.14 -17.94
CA LYS A 141 -5.18 -11.04 -16.88
C LYS A 141 -4.16 -11.39 -15.80
N ALA A 142 -2.90 -11.60 -16.15
CA ALA A 142 -1.85 -11.93 -15.18
C ALA A 142 -1.62 -10.80 -14.17
N VAL A 143 -1.75 -9.55 -14.62
CA VAL A 143 -1.62 -8.37 -13.74
C VAL A 143 -2.91 -8.12 -12.95
N GLU A 144 -4.07 -8.43 -13.53
CA GLU A 144 -5.35 -8.41 -12.81
C GLU A 144 -5.31 -9.36 -11.59
N ASP A 145 -4.78 -10.57 -11.79
CA ASP A 145 -4.63 -11.59 -10.74
C ASP A 145 -3.64 -11.14 -9.65
N LEU A 146 -2.49 -10.58 -10.04
CA LEU A 146 -1.55 -9.98 -9.10
C LEU A 146 -2.23 -8.90 -8.25
N ILE A 147 -2.96 -7.96 -8.86
CA ILE A 147 -3.61 -6.88 -8.11
C ILE A 147 -4.64 -7.44 -7.13
N LEU A 148 -5.38 -8.48 -7.52
CA LEU A 148 -6.31 -9.16 -6.63
C LEU A 148 -5.62 -9.85 -5.46
N GLU A 149 -4.46 -10.46 -5.68
CA GLU A 149 -3.63 -11.03 -4.60
C GLU A 149 -3.21 -9.94 -3.61
N VAL A 150 -2.68 -8.82 -4.12
CA VAL A 150 -2.25 -7.66 -3.31
C VAL A 150 -3.43 -7.10 -2.50
N GLU A 151 -4.60 -6.91 -3.14
CA GLU A 151 -5.82 -6.44 -2.50
C GLU A 151 -6.19 -7.29 -1.28
N ARG A 152 -6.13 -8.63 -1.41
CA ARG A 152 -6.42 -9.56 -0.32
C ARG A 152 -5.41 -9.43 0.83
N CYS A 153 -4.13 -9.22 0.54
CA CYS A 153 -3.12 -8.96 1.57
C CYS A 153 -3.45 -7.70 2.38
N HIS A 154 -3.78 -6.57 1.72
CA HIS A 154 -4.17 -5.37 2.46
C HIS A 154 -5.46 -5.55 3.26
N MET A 155 -6.44 -6.30 2.75
CA MET A 155 -7.68 -6.57 3.48
C MET A 155 -7.42 -7.34 4.78
N GLN A 156 -6.48 -8.30 4.74
CA GLN A 156 -6.06 -9.07 5.89
C GLN A 156 -5.36 -8.18 6.95
N TRP A 157 -4.36 -7.40 6.54
CA TRP A 157 -3.64 -6.50 7.44
C TRP A 157 -4.55 -5.42 8.04
N ALA A 158 -5.46 -4.87 7.24
CA ALA A 158 -6.47 -3.92 7.72
C ALA A 158 -7.40 -4.56 8.76
N TRP A 159 -7.82 -5.82 8.55
CA TRP A 159 -8.64 -6.53 9.53
C TRP A 159 -7.91 -6.72 10.85
N GLU A 160 -6.66 -7.16 10.83
CA GLU A 160 -5.84 -7.32 12.04
C GLU A 160 -5.74 -6.00 12.82
N LEU A 161 -5.43 -4.89 12.13
CA LEU A 161 -5.36 -3.56 12.75
C LEU A 161 -6.71 -3.13 13.33
N ARG A 162 -7.84 -3.39 12.65
CA ARG A 162 -9.19 -3.08 13.15
C ARG A 162 -9.48 -3.76 14.49
N THR A 163 -8.93 -4.95 14.76
CA THR A 163 -9.15 -5.64 16.04
C THR A 163 -8.56 -4.91 17.25
N HIS A 164 -7.63 -3.97 17.02
CA HIS A 164 -6.99 -3.18 18.06
C HIS A 164 -7.66 -1.81 18.30
N ILE A 165 -8.68 -1.46 17.51
CA ILE A 165 -9.40 -0.20 17.64
C ILE A 165 -10.68 -0.42 18.44
N GLN A 166 -10.79 0.23 19.60
CA GLN A 166 -12.05 0.29 20.35
C GLN A 166 -12.96 1.34 19.72
N THR A 167 -14.14 0.94 19.26
CA THR A 167 -15.22 1.88 18.96
C THR A 167 -15.72 2.42 20.29
N GLN A 168 -15.64 3.74 20.50
CA GLN A 168 -16.38 4.36 21.59
C GLN A 168 -17.87 4.21 21.28
N THR A 169 -18.52 3.20 21.84
CA THR A 169 -19.97 3.16 21.91
C THR A 169 -20.37 4.32 22.83
N GLY A 170 -20.88 5.39 22.23
CA GLY A 170 -21.30 6.58 22.96
C GLY A 170 -22.22 6.21 24.11
N GLY A 171 -21.77 6.54 25.33
CA GLY A 171 -22.59 6.48 26.53
C GLY A 171 -23.80 7.39 26.35
N THR A 172 -24.94 6.80 26.00
CA THR A 172 -26.23 7.48 25.99
C THR A 172 -26.88 7.30 27.37
N GLY A 173 -26.78 8.34 28.18
CA GLY A 173 -27.90 8.86 28.98
C GLY A 173 -28.42 8.00 30.15
N GLY A 174 -27.65 7.89 31.22
CA GLY A 174 -28.17 7.58 32.56
C GLY A 174 -28.46 8.84 33.38
N LYS A 175 -29.36 9.72 32.91
CA LYS A 175 -30.02 10.69 33.82
C LYS A 175 -31.23 9.98 34.43
N ALA A 176 -31.03 9.30 35.56
CA ALA A 176 -32.14 8.98 36.45
C ALA A 176 -32.45 10.23 37.27
N GLN A 177 -33.52 10.92 36.87
CA GLN A 177 -34.27 11.79 37.78
C GLN A 177 -34.91 10.90 38.84
N HIS A 178 -34.60 11.13 40.11
CA HIS A 178 -35.54 11.23 41.22
C HIS A 178 -34.87 11.89 42.42
#